data_AF-A0A529UED5-F1
#
_entry.id   AF-A0A529UED5-F1
#
_cell.length_a   1.000
_cell.length_b   1.000
_cell.length_c   1.000
_cell.angle_alpha   90.00
_cell.angle_beta   90.00
_cell.angle_gamma   90.00
#
_symmetry.space_group_name_H-M   'P 1'
#
loop_
_entity.id
_entity.type
_entity.pdbx_description
1 polymer ?
#
loop_
_entity_poly.entity_id
_entity_poly.type
_entity_poly.pdbx_seq_one_letter_code
_entity_poly.pdbx_strand_id
1 'polypeptide(L)'
;MTPSTPSTPRGNLTTVELIWIEKRIEHRLRFGRPANQTIIDKRRRVVAFAPGSVFAFVRWAANDFGTIVSRIDIVRAVLPGEAYQTLPYIRPGGEILLKIAGWDKVERVLQLIDAIEAIGLDPVEAAPDYWRQTHNRLVAGGTPRAYSLEQHRAFLLRKRATS
;
A
#
# COMPACT_ATOMS: atom_id res chain seq x y z
N MET A 1 -22.47 37.10 -3.95
CA MET A 1 -21.31 36.39 -3.34
C MET A 1 -21.65 34.92 -3.28
N THR A 2 -21.01 34.10 -4.12
CA THR A 2 -21.12 32.63 -4.10
C THR A 2 -20.50 32.08 -2.82
N PRO A 3 -21.13 31.12 -2.12
CA PRO A 3 -20.49 30.48 -0.98
C PRO A 3 -19.34 29.59 -1.46
N SER A 4 -18.17 29.80 -0.87
CA SER A 4 -16.97 28.99 -1.07
C SER A 4 -17.21 27.56 -0.57
N THR A 5 -16.91 26.57 -1.41
CA THR A 5 -16.95 25.15 -1.07
C THR A 5 -16.06 24.86 0.16
N PRO A 6 -16.50 24.08 1.16
CA PRO A 6 -15.66 23.76 2.30
C PRO A 6 -14.47 22.93 1.84
N SER A 7 -13.26 23.45 2.05
CA SER A 7 -12.03 22.68 1.96
C SER A 7 -12.08 21.56 3.01
N THR A 8 -12.12 20.30 2.56
CA THR A 8 -11.99 19.14 3.46
C THR A 8 -10.80 19.37 4.40
N PRO A 9 -10.95 19.24 5.73
CA PRO A 9 -9.84 19.47 6.63
C PRO A 9 -8.72 18.49 6.25
N ARG A 10 -7.52 19.02 5.99
CA ARG A 10 -6.31 18.22 5.70
C ARG A 10 -5.85 17.36 6.90
N GLY A 11 -6.66 17.24 7.94
CA GLY A 11 -6.27 16.83 9.29
C GLY A 11 -6.01 15.35 9.49
N ASN A 12 -6.48 14.48 8.58
CA ASN A 12 -6.52 13.03 8.85
C ASN A 12 -6.00 12.16 7.68
N LEU A 13 -5.19 12.71 6.78
CA LEU A 13 -4.68 11.95 5.65
C LEU A 13 -3.38 11.22 6.01
N THR A 14 -3.22 10.00 5.52
CA THR A 14 -1.91 9.33 5.50
C THR A 14 -1.16 9.78 4.25
N THR A 15 0.01 10.39 4.41
CA THR A 15 0.86 10.81 3.30
C THR A 15 1.98 9.82 3.04
N VAL A 16 2.35 9.66 1.78
CA VAL A 16 3.44 8.81 1.32
C VAL A 16 4.36 9.63 0.42
N GLU A 17 5.65 9.70 0.76
CA GLU A 17 6.67 10.34 -0.05
C GLU A 17 7.22 9.36 -1.09
N LEU A 18 7.02 9.70 -2.36
CA LEU A 18 7.52 8.97 -3.51
C LEU A 18 8.76 9.70 -4.05
N ILE A 19 9.78 8.93 -4.38
CA ILE A 19 11.12 9.39 -4.73
C ILE A 19 11.58 8.63 -5.96
N TRP A 20 12.05 9.35 -6.96
CA TRP A 20 12.68 8.76 -8.14
C TRP A 20 14.04 9.44 -8.37
N ILE A 21 15.09 8.63 -8.30
CA ILE A 21 16.45 9.02 -8.66
C ILE A 21 16.94 7.96 -9.64
N GLU A 22 17.14 8.39 -10.88
CA GLU A 22 17.56 7.53 -11.96
C GLU A 22 18.68 6.57 -11.53
N LYS A 23 18.47 5.27 -11.78
CA LYS A 23 19.38 4.14 -11.49
C LYS A 23 19.76 3.94 -10.01
N ARG A 24 19.23 4.74 -9.08
CA ARG A 24 19.61 4.69 -7.66
C ARG A 24 18.45 4.41 -6.72
N ILE A 25 17.32 5.09 -6.88
CA ILE A 25 16.17 4.98 -5.96
C ILE A 25 14.88 5.01 -6.76
N GLU A 26 13.98 4.08 -6.43
CA GLU A 26 12.61 4.06 -6.90
C GLU A 26 11.67 3.75 -5.74
N HIS A 27 10.97 4.77 -5.26
CA HIS A 27 9.88 4.67 -4.32
C HIS A 27 8.58 4.95 -5.07
N ARG A 28 7.77 3.92 -5.28
CA ARG A 28 6.52 4.02 -6.04
C ARG A 28 5.38 3.27 -5.37
N LEU A 29 4.16 3.60 -5.78
CA LEU A 29 3.01 2.79 -5.46
C LEU A 29 2.89 1.65 -6.49
N ARG A 30 2.61 0.42 -6.02
CA ARG A 30 2.16 -0.67 -6.88
C ARG A 30 0.65 -0.61 -7.09
N PHE A 31 -0.11 -0.23 -6.06
CA PHE A 31 -1.53 0.07 -6.15
C PHE A 31 -1.92 1.06 -5.03
N GLY A 32 -3.09 1.66 -5.15
CA GLY A 32 -3.68 2.59 -4.19
C GLY A 32 -4.50 3.65 -4.91
N ARG A 33 -5.45 4.28 -4.20
CA ARG A 33 -6.22 5.42 -4.69
C ARG A 33 -5.88 6.69 -3.90
N PRO A 34 -4.88 7.49 -4.32
CA PRO A 34 -4.57 8.76 -3.68
C PRO A 34 -5.75 9.73 -3.78
N ALA A 35 -6.10 10.38 -2.67
CA ALA A 35 -7.07 11.46 -2.62
C ALA A 35 -6.46 12.81 -3.05
N ASN A 36 -5.14 12.96 -2.92
CA ASN A 36 -4.42 14.16 -3.33
C ASN A 36 -2.97 13.80 -3.70
N GLN A 37 -2.34 14.66 -4.51
CA GLN A 37 -0.93 14.60 -4.85
C GLN A 37 -0.32 16.00 -4.89
N THR A 38 0.86 16.15 -4.29
CA THR A 38 1.66 17.37 -4.31
C THR A 38 3.05 17.06 -4.86
N ILE A 39 3.46 17.75 -5.93
CA ILE A 39 4.83 17.66 -6.46
C ILE A 39 5.72 18.57 -5.61
N ILE A 40 6.82 18.03 -5.09
CA ILE A 40 7.79 18.79 -4.29
C ILE A 40 8.90 19.31 -5.19
N ASP A 41 9.48 18.42 -5.99
CA ASP A 41 10.48 18.74 -7.00
C ASP A 41 10.50 17.67 -8.10
N LYS A 42 11.47 17.74 -9.01
CA LYS A 42 11.60 16.79 -10.14
C LYS A 42 11.77 15.33 -9.72
N ARG A 43 12.23 15.07 -8.49
CA ARG A 43 12.56 13.74 -7.96
C ARG A 43 11.59 13.28 -6.89
N ARG A 44 10.79 14.18 -6.30
CA ARG A 44 9.95 13.89 -5.14
C ARG A 44 8.52 14.39 -5.33
N ARG A 45 7.57 13.53 -4.95
CA ARG A 45 6.16 13.89 -4.82
C ARG A 45 5.58 13.24 -3.59
N VAL A 46 4.60 13.89 -2.98
CA VAL A 46 3.85 13.37 -1.84
C VAL A 46 2.44 13.05 -2.31
N VAL A 47 1.96 11.85 -2.04
CA VAL A 47 0.58 11.43 -2.27
C VAL A 47 -0.12 11.28 -0.92
N ALA A 48 -1.41 11.59 -0.87
CA ALA A 48 -2.19 11.50 0.36
C ALA A 48 -3.37 10.54 0.19
N PHE A 49 -3.63 9.73 1.20
CA PHE A 49 -4.68 8.73 1.24
C PHE A 49 -5.69 9.06 2.32
N ALA A 50 -6.97 8.86 2.00
CA ALA A 50 -8.04 8.98 2.99
C ALA A 50 -7.94 7.85 4.05
N PRO A 51 -8.39 8.08 5.29
CA PRO A 51 -8.51 7.04 6.31
C PRO A 51 -9.16 5.75 5.78
N GLY A 52 -8.63 4.60 6.16
CA GLY A 52 -9.10 3.29 5.72
C GLY A 52 -8.64 2.86 4.33
N SER A 53 -8.02 3.74 3.53
CA SER A 53 -7.51 3.37 2.20
C SER A 53 -6.35 2.38 2.30
N VAL A 54 -6.36 1.34 1.48
CA VAL A 54 -5.26 0.37 1.37
C VAL A 54 -4.40 0.69 0.15
N PHE A 55 -3.07 0.65 0.31
CA PHE A 55 -2.12 0.88 -0.77
C PHE A 55 -0.88 0.00 -0.61
N ALA A 56 -0.21 -0.28 -1.72
CA ALA A 56 1.07 -0.99 -1.75
C ALA A 56 2.20 -0.04 -2.13
N PHE A 57 3.17 0.11 -1.25
CA PHE A 57 4.34 0.97 -1.42
C PHE A 57 5.60 0.12 -1.65
N VAL A 58 6.19 0.26 -2.82
CA VAL A 58 7.42 -0.42 -3.23
C VAL A 58 8.59 0.53 -3.08
N ARG A 59 9.66 0.05 -2.47
CA ARG A 59 10.92 0.76 -2.29
C ARG A 59 12.05 -0.09 -2.83
N TRP A 60 12.66 0.41 -3.89
CA TRP A 60 13.84 -0.16 -4.51
C TRP A 60 14.99 0.84 -4.43
N ALA A 61 16.19 0.34 -4.13
CA ALA A 61 17.42 1.12 -4.24
C ALA A 61 18.58 0.24 -4.68
N ALA A 62 19.46 0.80 -5.49
CA ALA A 62 20.70 0.17 -5.94
C ALA A 62 21.90 1.11 -5.76
N ASN A 63 23.08 0.51 -5.61
CA ASN A 63 24.36 1.18 -5.80
C ASN A 63 25.01 0.69 -7.09
N ASP A 64 26.22 1.20 -7.35
CA ASP A 64 27.03 0.85 -8.51
C ASP A 64 27.42 -0.64 -8.56
N PHE A 65 27.13 -1.42 -7.52
CA PHE A 65 27.41 -2.86 -7.40
C PHE A 65 26.16 -3.75 -7.37
N GLY A 66 24.93 -3.20 -7.48
CA GLY A 66 23.68 -3.95 -7.54
C GLY A 66 22.55 -3.42 -6.64
N THR A 67 21.44 -4.16 -6.55
CA THR A 67 20.28 -3.81 -5.71
C THR A 67 20.65 -3.94 -4.23
N ILE A 68 20.60 -2.85 -3.48
CA ILE A 68 20.83 -2.83 -2.03
C ILE A 68 19.53 -3.11 -1.26
N VAL A 69 18.41 -2.61 -1.78
CA VAL A 69 17.11 -2.68 -1.11
C VAL A 69 16.03 -3.06 -2.12
N SER A 70 15.27 -4.10 -1.82
CA SER A 70 13.97 -4.35 -2.43
C SER A 70 12.97 -4.63 -1.32
N ARG A 71 11.90 -3.83 -1.28
CA ARG A 71 10.90 -3.87 -0.22
C ARG A 71 9.51 -3.53 -0.75
N ILE A 72 8.50 -4.21 -0.21
CA ILE A 72 7.09 -3.87 -0.41
C ILE A 72 6.38 -3.84 0.95
N ASP A 73 5.59 -2.78 1.16
CA ASP A 73 4.71 -2.65 2.30
C ASP A 73 3.27 -2.44 1.79
N ILE A 74 2.33 -3.26 2.26
CA ILE A 74 0.90 -3.05 2.04
C ILE A 74 0.33 -2.50 3.34
N VAL A 75 -0.26 -1.31 3.26
CA VAL A 75 -0.59 -0.48 4.41
C VAL A 75 -2.03 0.00 4.28
N ARG A 76 -2.77 -0.03 5.39
CA ARG A 76 -4.02 0.70 5.53
C ARG A 76 -3.75 2.04 6.21
N ALA A 77 -4.20 3.12 5.56
CA ALA A 77 -4.23 4.46 6.16
C ALA A 77 -5.09 4.41 7.44
N VAL A 78 -4.53 4.82 8.56
CA VAL A 78 -5.20 4.72 9.87
C VAL A 78 -6.33 5.75 9.99
N LEU A 79 -7.36 5.39 10.76
CA LEU A 79 -8.36 6.36 11.18
C LEU A 79 -7.79 7.30 12.25
N PRO A 80 -8.38 8.49 12.42
CA PRO A 80 -7.99 9.40 13.50
C PRO A 80 -8.10 8.72 14.86
N GLY A 81 -7.02 8.80 15.65
CA GLY A 81 -6.97 8.18 16.98
C GLY A 81 -6.70 6.68 16.99
N GLU A 82 -6.62 6.00 15.83
CA GLU A 82 -6.17 4.61 15.78
C GLU A 82 -4.66 4.52 16.08
N ALA A 83 -4.27 3.44 16.77
CA ALA A 83 -2.86 3.09 16.91
C ALA A 83 -2.26 2.77 15.53
N TYR A 84 -1.02 3.19 15.31
CA TYR A 84 -0.31 3.00 14.05
C TYR A 84 1.13 2.60 14.27
N GLN A 85 1.72 1.97 13.26
CA GLN A 85 3.16 1.74 13.21
C GLN A 85 3.81 2.77 12.31
N THR A 86 4.96 3.31 12.74
CA THR A 86 5.73 4.26 11.95
C THR A 86 6.46 3.52 10.83
N LEU A 87 6.42 4.11 9.64
CA LEU A 87 7.05 3.57 8.45
C LEU A 87 7.84 4.69 7.78
N PRO A 88 9.08 4.44 7.31
CA PRO A 88 9.82 5.44 6.57
C PRO A 88 9.02 5.90 5.34
N TYR A 89 9.02 7.21 5.09
CA TYR A 89 8.29 7.88 4.01
C TYR A 89 6.76 7.83 4.11
N ILE A 90 6.19 7.34 5.23
CA ILE A 90 4.74 7.35 5.46
C ILE A 90 4.45 8.13 6.74
N ARG A 91 3.55 9.11 6.67
CA ARG A 91 3.16 9.94 7.83
C ARG A 91 1.64 9.93 8.03
N PRO A 92 1.15 9.78 9.27
CA PRO A 92 1.90 9.51 10.50
C PRO A 92 2.51 8.09 10.56
N GLY A 93 1.96 7.18 9.76
CA GLY A 93 2.26 5.77 9.72
C GLY A 93 1.06 5.04 9.13
N GLY A 94 0.86 3.78 9.49
CA GLY A 94 -0.33 3.04 9.09
C GLY A 94 -0.48 1.72 9.83
N GLU A 95 -1.59 1.03 9.57
CA GLU A 95 -1.70 -0.38 9.91
C GLU A 95 -0.98 -1.19 8.84
N ILE A 96 0.00 -1.97 9.26
CA ILE A 96 0.78 -2.83 8.36
C ILE A 96 -0.01 -4.11 8.11
N LEU A 97 -0.41 -4.32 6.86
CA LEU A 97 -1.05 -5.56 6.42
C LEU A 97 -0.01 -6.57 5.93
N LEU A 98 1.04 -6.08 5.26
CA LEU A 98 2.17 -6.87 4.80
C LEU A 98 3.43 -6.00 4.75
N LYS A 99 4.57 -6.54 5.17
CA LYS A 99 5.87 -5.85 5.15
C LYS A 99 6.99 -6.84 4.82
N ILE A 100 7.45 -6.85 3.58
CA ILE A 100 8.40 -7.85 3.06
C ILE A 100 9.63 -7.16 2.45
N ALA A 101 10.81 -7.73 2.69
CA ALA A 101 12.06 -7.33 2.06
C ALA A 101 12.73 -8.54 1.39
N GLY A 102 13.59 -8.27 0.42
CA GLY A 102 14.27 -9.28 -0.40
C GLY A 102 13.54 -9.49 -1.74
N TRP A 103 14.28 -9.46 -2.83
CA TRP A 103 13.72 -9.48 -4.19
C TRP A 103 12.83 -10.71 -4.43
N ASP A 104 13.29 -11.90 -4.04
CA ASP A 104 12.57 -13.16 -4.24
C ASP A 104 11.17 -13.17 -3.59
N LYS A 105 11.03 -12.56 -2.41
CA LYS A 105 9.74 -12.45 -1.72
C LYS A 105 8.92 -11.28 -2.25
N VAL A 106 9.55 -10.16 -2.58
CA VAL A 106 8.89 -9.00 -3.19
C VAL A 106 8.27 -9.38 -4.52
N GLU A 107 9.00 -10.09 -5.38
CA GLU A 107 8.54 -10.59 -6.67
C GLU A 107 7.30 -11.48 -6.51
N ARG A 108 7.30 -12.40 -5.54
CA ARG A 108 6.12 -13.22 -5.22
C ARG A 108 4.91 -12.38 -4.81
N VAL A 109 5.10 -11.30 -4.04
CA VAL A 109 4.00 -10.40 -3.68
C VAL A 109 3.49 -9.65 -4.92
N LEU A 110 4.38 -9.19 -5.80
CA LEU A 110 3.98 -8.55 -7.05
C LEU A 110 3.16 -9.49 -7.93
N GLN A 111 3.59 -10.75 -8.07
CA GLN A 111 2.84 -11.78 -8.80
C GLN A 111 1.45 -12.05 -8.21
N LEU A 112 1.29 -12.01 -6.89
CA LEU A 112 -0.03 -12.14 -6.25
C LEU A 112 -0.92 -10.93 -6.52
N ILE A 113 -0.35 -9.73 -6.60
CA ILE A 113 -1.08 -8.52 -6.99
C ILE A 113 -1.53 -8.65 -8.46
N ASP A 114 -0.63 -9.06 -9.36
CA ASP A 114 -0.94 -9.29 -10.77
C ASP A 114 -2.05 -10.36 -10.92
N ALA A 115 -2.02 -11.42 -10.12
CA ALA A 115 -3.05 -12.46 -10.13
C ALA A 115 -4.43 -11.96 -9.68
N ILE A 116 -4.49 -11.02 -8.73
CA ILE A 116 -5.74 -10.36 -8.32
C ILE A 116 -6.29 -9.51 -9.46
N GLU A 117 -5.44 -8.73 -10.12
CA GLU A 117 -5.82 -7.91 -11.27
C GLU A 117 -6.30 -8.78 -12.44
N ALA A 118 -5.66 -9.92 -12.69
CA ALA A 118 -6.02 -10.85 -13.75
C ALA A 118 -7.41 -11.49 -13.59
N ILE A 119 -7.93 -11.60 -12.36
CA ILE A 119 -9.30 -12.05 -12.10
C ILE A 119 -10.32 -10.88 -12.07
N GLY A 120 -9.91 -9.68 -12.47
CA GLY A 120 -10.76 -8.50 -12.60
C GLY A 120 -11.06 -7.78 -11.29
N LEU A 121 -10.28 -8.02 -10.23
CA LEU A 121 -10.41 -7.34 -8.95
C LEU A 121 -9.36 -6.23 -8.81
N ASP A 122 -9.76 -5.11 -8.22
CA ASP A 122 -8.80 -4.09 -7.80
C ASP A 122 -8.12 -4.52 -6.49
N PRO A 123 -6.78 -4.62 -6.42
CA PRO A 123 -6.06 -4.99 -5.20
C PRO A 123 -6.36 -4.11 -3.98
N VAL A 124 -6.83 -2.87 -4.18
CA VAL A 124 -7.27 -2.00 -3.08
C VAL A 124 -8.50 -2.53 -2.34
N GLU A 125 -9.31 -3.35 -3.02
CA GLU A 125 -10.53 -3.96 -2.49
C GLU A 125 -10.28 -5.37 -1.91
N ALA A 126 -9.07 -5.90 -2.04
CA ALA A 126 -8.71 -7.18 -1.45
C ALA A 126 -8.81 -7.14 0.08
N ALA A 127 -9.30 -8.23 0.67
CA ALA A 127 -9.53 -8.31 2.11
C ALA A 127 -8.23 -8.05 2.90
N PRO A 128 -8.20 -7.15 3.90
CA PRO A 128 -6.98 -6.89 4.69
C PRO A 128 -6.35 -8.14 5.33
N ASP A 129 -7.17 -9.10 5.76
CA ASP A 129 -6.70 -10.37 6.30
C ASP A 129 -5.97 -11.25 5.29
N TYR A 130 -6.29 -11.13 4.00
CA TYR A 130 -5.57 -11.86 2.95
C TYR A 130 -4.09 -11.43 2.91
N TRP A 131 -3.83 -10.13 3.01
CA TRP A 131 -2.48 -9.59 3.03
C TRP A 131 -1.70 -10.02 4.28
N ARG A 132 -2.36 -10.02 5.45
CA ARG A 132 -1.78 -10.52 6.71
C ARG A 132 -1.41 -12.00 6.62
N GLN A 133 -2.31 -12.83 6.09
CA GLN A 133 -2.07 -14.27 5.91
C GLN A 133 -0.93 -14.52 4.91
N THR A 134 -0.89 -13.76 3.82
CA THR A 134 0.18 -13.80 2.82
C THR A 134 1.53 -13.45 3.44
N HIS A 135 1.59 -12.38 4.23
CA HIS A 135 2.78 -11.99 4.99
C HIS A 135 3.28 -13.14 5.88
N ASN A 136 2.40 -13.66 6.74
CA ASN A 136 2.76 -14.72 7.69
C ASN A 136 3.30 -15.95 6.97
N ARG A 137 2.72 -16.30 5.82
CA ARG A 137 3.17 -17.44 5.04
C ARG A 137 4.53 -17.23 4.37
N LEU A 138 4.77 -16.05 3.78
CA LEU A 138 6.08 -15.72 3.18
C LEU A 138 7.20 -15.62 4.22
N VAL A 139 6.90 -15.12 5.42
CA VAL A 139 7.86 -15.08 6.53
C VAL A 139 8.19 -16.51 7.00
N ALA A 140 7.20 -17.40 7.05
CA ALA A 140 7.38 -18.81 7.37
C ALA A 140 7.96 -19.67 6.21
N GLY A 141 8.33 -19.07 5.07
CA GLY A 141 8.89 -19.79 3.92
C GLY A 141 7.88 -20.63 3.13
N GLY A 142 6.58 -20.50 3.39
CA GLY A 142 5.54 -21.22 2.68
C GLY A 142 5.03 -20.47 1.44
N THR A 143 4.17 -21.15 0.67
CA THR A 143 3.55 -20.61 -0.56
C THR A 143 2.20 -19.95 -0.28
N PRO A 144 2.05 -18.61 -0.46
CA PRO A 144 0.77 -17.92 -0.32
C PRO A 144 -0.34 -18.53 -1.18
N ARG A 145 -1.58 -18.43 -0.71
CA ARG A 145 -2.74 -18.82 -1.52
C ARG A 145 -3.07 -17.71 -2.51
N ALA A 146 -3.52 -18.09 -3.70
CA ALA A 146 -4.13 -17.14 -4.62
C ALA A 146 -5.40 -16.56 -4.00
N TYR A 147 -5.65 -15.27 -4.20
CA TYR A 147 -6.91 -14.64 -3.82
C TYR A 147 -8.00 -15.04 -4.82
N SER A 148 -9.18 -15.41 -4.35
CA SER A 148 -10.27 -15.88 -5.20
C SER A 148 -11.49 -14.97 -5.15
N LEU A 149 -12.32 -15.01 -6.20
CA LEU A 149 -13.62 -14.32 -6.24
C LEU A 149 -14.55 -14.75 -5.10
N GLU A 150 -14.53 -16.03 -4.73
CA GLU A 150 -15.31 -16.54 -3.61
C GLU A 150 -14.87 -15.92 -2.28
N GLN A 151 -13.56 -15.87 -2.03
CA GLN A 151 -12.99 -15.23 -0.85
C GLN A 151 -13.35 -13.73 -0.83
N HIS A 152 -13.32 -13.07 -1.98
CA HIS A 152 -13.69 -11.67 -2.11
C HIS A 152 -15.17 -11.42 -1.79
N ARG A 153 -16.08 -12.25 -2.33
CA ARG A 153 -17.53 -12.18 -2.03
C ARG A 153 -17.81 -12.40 -0.55
N ALA A 154 -17.18 -13.42 0.06
CA ALA A 154 -17.34 -13.70 1.49
C ALA A 154 -16.86 -12.53 2.36
N PHE A 155 -15.77 -11.87 1.98
CA PHE A 155 -15.29 -10.66 2.63
C PHE A 155 -16.30 -9.50 2.54
N LEU A 156 -16.83 -9.22 1.34
CA LEU A 156 -17.82 -8.14 1.15
C LEU A 156 -19.09 -8.37 1.97
N LEU A 157 -19.57 -9.62 2.06
CA LEU A 157 -20.73 -9.96 2.91
C LEU A 157 -20.45 -9.68 4.39
N ARG A 158 -19.28 -10.09 4.91
CA ARG A 158 -18.88 -9.81 6.31
C ARG A 158 -18.76 -8.31 6.56
N LYS A 159 -18.14 -7.56 5.65
CA LYS A 159 -18.00 -6.10 5.76
C LYS A 159 -19.36 -5.42 5.90
N ARG A 160 -20.35 -5.82 5.10
CA ARG A 160 -21.73 -5.28 5.18
C ARG A 160 -22.43 -5.62 6.49
N ALA A 161 -22.14 -6.78 7.09
CA ALA A 161 -22.75 -7.20 8.36
C ALA A 161 -22.15 -6.49 9.58
N THR A 162 -20.94 -5.93 9.46
CA THR A 162 -20.21 -5.23 10.53
C THR A 162 -20.21 -3.71 10.37
N SER A 163 -20.74 -3.19 9.25
CA SER A 163 -20.86 -1.75 8.97
C SER A 163 -22.15 -1.15 9.53
#